data_AF-A0A7X7Q8G9-F1
#
_entry.id   AF-A0A7X7Q8G9-F1
#
_cell.length_a   1.000
_cell.length_b   1.000
_cell.length_c   1.000
_cell.angle_alpha   90.00
_cell.angle_beta   90.00
_cell.angle_gamma   90.00
#
_symmetry.space_group_name_H-M   'P 1'
#
loop_
_entity.id
_entity.type
_entity.pdbx_description
1 polymer ?
#
loop_
_entity_poly.entity_id
_entity_poly.type
_entity_poly.pdbx_seq_one_letter_code
_entity_poly.pdbx_strand_id
1 'polypeptide(L)'
;MGIGREYATGGKRLRPGFCFWSHRAAGGDSAQDPAVLQVAASLDLLHSSALVHDDLIDAADTRRGNPAAHKRYEALHAKRRGRGSATDFGASASVLLGDMLLMWSAEMFDR
;
A
#
# COMPACT_ATOMS: atom_id res chain seq x y z
N MET A 1 4.14 -0.88 15.16
CA MET A 1 3.68 -1.51 13.90
C MET A 1 4.05 -0.57 12.75
N GLY A 2 4.56 -1.07 11.62
CA GLY A 2 5.10 -0.21 10.55
C GLY A 2 4.02 0.39 9.64
N ILE A 3 4.23 1.62 9.16
CA ILE A 3 3.27 2.38 8.33
C ILE A 3 2.81 1.57 7.11
N GLY A 4 3.75 0.93 6.38
CA GLY A 4 3.41 0.12 5.21
C GLY A 4 2.48 -1.07 5.50
N ARG A 5 2.63 -1.72 6.66
CA ARG A 5 1.73 -2.81 7.06
C ARG A 5 0.31 -2.30 7.24
N GLU A 6 0.13 -1.11 7.80
CA GLU A 6 -1.20 -0.54 8.03
C GLU A 6 -1.91 -0.19 6.73
N TYR A 7 -1.18 0.30 5.71
CA TYR A 7 -1.72 0.50 4.36
C TYR A 7 -2.12 -0.83 3.71
N ALA A 8 -1.28 -1.86 3.86
CA ALA A 8 -1.54 -3.19 3.32
C ALA A 8 -2.54 -4.02 4.14
N THR A 9 -2.99 -3.55 5.31
CA THR A 9 -3.98 -4.25 6.15
C THR A 9 -5.33 -3.55 6.17
N GLY A 10 -6.41 -4.33 6.25
CA GLY A 10 -7.78 -3.82 6.29
C GLY A 10 -8.33 -3.42 4.92
N GLY A 11 -9.39 -2.62 4.90
CA GLY A 11 -10.12 -2.30 3.67
C GLY A 11 -10.98 -3.45 3.15
N LYS A 12 -11.70 -3.20 2.04
CA LYS A 12 -12.73 -4.10 1.53
C LYS A 12 -12.20 -5.26 0.66
N ARG A 13 -10.90 -5.25 0.33
CA ARG A 13 -10.24 -6.24 -0.55
C ARG A 13 -10.96 -6.49 -1.88
N LEU A 14 -11.56 -5.44 -2.44
CA LEU A 14 -12.35 -5.55 -3.68
C LEU A 14 -11.49 -6.01 -4.87
N ARG A 15 -10.28 -5.48 -5.03
CA ARG A 15 -9.38 -5.83 -6.14
C ARG A 15 -8.94 -7.31 -6.09
N PRO A 16 -8.41 -7.81 -4.95
CA PRO A 16 -8.16 -9.25 -4.79
C PRO A 16 -9.41 -10.11 -5.02
N GLY A 17 -10.54 -9.67 -4.46
CA GLY A 17 -11.81 -10.39 -4.60
C GLY A 17 -12.25 -10.53 -6.05
N PHE A 18 -12.23 -9.45 -6.82
CA PHE A 18 -12.56 -9.49 -8.25
C PHE A 18 -11.60 -10.38 -9.02
N CYS A 19 -10.28 -10.28 -8.80
CA CYS A 19 -9.30 -11.15 -9.45
C CYS A 19 -9.61 -12.64 -9.21
N PHE A 20 -9.81 -13.02 -7.95
CA PHE A 20 -10.13 -14.39 -7.57
C PHE A 20 -11.46 -14.88 -8.18
N TRP A 21 -12.53 -14.10 -8.06
CA TRP A 21 -13.84 -14.50 -8.56
C TRP A 21 -13.92 -14.51 -10.08
N SER A 22 -13.20 -13.63 -10.77
CA SER A 22 -13.07 -13.66 -12.23
C SER A 22 -12.36 -14.92 -12.71
N HIS A 23 -11.30 -15.35 -12.02
CA HIS A 23 -10.62 -16.61 -12.35
C HIS A 23 -11.55 -17.83 -12.14
N ARG A 24 -12.34 -17.86 -11.05
CA ARG A 24 -13.37 -18.92 -10.86
C ARG A 24 -14.43 -18.89 -11.95
N ALA A 25 -14.94 -17.71 -12.29
CA ALA A 25 -15.97 -17.55 -13.33
C ALA A 25 -15.47 -18.00 -14.72
N ALA A 26 -14.16 -17.90 -14.97
CA ALA A 26 -13.52 -18.38 -16.19
C ALA A 26 -13.22 -19.89 -16.19
N GLY A 27 -13.66 -20.63 -15.16
CA GLY A 27 -13.46 -22.09 -15.05
C GLY A 27 -12.18 -22.50 -14.33
N GLY A 28 -11.45 -21.57 -13.71
CA GLY A 28 -10.27 -21.89 -12.91
C GLY A 28 -10.62 -22.56 -11.58
N ASP A 29 -9.85 -23.59 -11.19
CA ASP A 29 -9.97 -24.22 -9.87
C ASP A 29 -9.08 -23.49 -8.84
N SER A 30 -9.60 -22.38 -8.34
CA SER A 30 -8.88 -21.51 -7.39
C SER A 30 -8.61 -22.14 -6.03
N ALA A 31 -9.21 -23.29 -5.71
CA ALA A 31 -8.88 -24.03 -4.49
C ALA A 31 -7.56 -24.80 -4.64
N GLN A 32 -7.11 -25.03 -5.87
CA GLN A 32 -5.89 -25.78 -6.19
C GLN A 32 -4.79 -24.90 -6.80
N ASP A 33 -5.09 -23.64 -7.13
CA ASP A 33 -4.13 -22.72 -7.74
C ASP A 33 -3.68 -21.63 -6.75
N PRO A 34 -2.54 -21.80 -6.05
CA PRO A 34 -2.00 -20.76 -5.18
C PRO A 34 -1.55 -19.51 -5.94
N ALA A 35 -1.29 -19.59 -7.25
CA ALA A 35 -0.82 -18.45 -8.04
C ALA A 35 -1.91 -17.38 -8.18
N VAL A 36 -3.20 -17.77 -8.25
CA VAL A 36 -4.29 -16.77 -8.29
C VAL A 36 -4.36 -15.96 -7.00
N LEU A 37 -4.12 -16.57 -5.84
CA LEU A 37 -4.11 -15.86 -4.56
C LEU A 37 -2.94 -14.89 -4.48
N GLN A 38 -1.79 -15.30 -5.03
CA GLN A 38 -0.60 -14.48 -5.09
C GLN A 38 -0.79 -13.25 -6.00
N VAL A 39 -1.32 -13.46 -7.20
CA VAL A 39 -1.70 -12.36 -8.12
C VAL A 39 -2.77 -11.47 -7.50
N ALA A 40 -3.79 -12.05 -6.87
CA ALA A 40 -4.83 -11.26 -6.21
C ALA A 40 -4.25 -10.39 -5.09
N ALA A 41 -3.31 -10.91 -4.29
CA ALA A 41 -2.66 -10.16 -3.22
C ALA A 41 -1.69 -9.09 -3.73
N SER A 42 -1.01 -9.30 -4.87
CA SER A 42 -0.17 -8.25 -5.46
C SER A 42 -1.00 -7.01 -5.85
N LEU A 43 -2.22 -7.19 -6.39
CA LEU A 43 -3.13 -6.09 -6.68
C LEU A 43 -3.51 -5.24 -5.45
N ASP A 44 -3.48 -5.82 -4.26
CA ASP A 44 -3.72 -5.09 -3.01
C ASP A 44 -2.51 -4.24 -2.58
N LEU A 45 -1.28 -4.74 -2.83
CA LEU A 45 -0.05 -3.96 -2.65
C LEU A 45 0.03 -2.82 -3.66
N LEU A 46 -0.31 -3.07 -4.93
CA LEU A 46 -0.43 -2.03 -5.96
C LEU A 46 -1.41 -0.93 -5.51
N HIS A 47 -2.57 -1.31 -4.99
CA HIS A 47 -3.52 -0.32 -4.49
C HIS A 47 -2.99 0.44 -3.27
N SER A 48 -2.29 -0.24 -2.37
CA SER A 48 -1.69 0.39 -1.19
C SER A 48 -0.63 1.43 -1.59
N SER A 49 0.18 1.14 -2.61
CA SER A 49 1.11 2.09 -3.22
C SER A 49 0.38 3.34 -3.73
N ALA A 50 -0.67 3.15 -4.55
CA ALA A 50 -1.48 4.24 -5.07
C ALA A 50 -2.07 5.10 -3.95
N LEU A 51 -2.61 4.50 -2.88
CA LEU A 51 -3.15 5.27 -1.76
C LEU A 51 -2.11 6.12 -1.03
N VAL A 52 -0.86 5.63 -0.87
CA VAL A 52 0.23 6.40 -0.25
C VAL A 52 0.58 7.61 -1.11
N HIS A 53 0.69 7.42 -2.43
CA HIS A 53 0.97 8.51 -3.36
C HIS A 53 -0.19 9.50 -3.47
N ASP A 54 -1.44 9.02 -3.58
CA ASP A 54 -2.65 9.86 -3.60
C ASP A 54 -2.74 10.73 -2.34
N ASP A 55 -2.52 10.16 -1.15
CA ASP A 55 -2.53 10.93 0.10
C ASP A 55 -1.52 12.08 0.08
N LEU A 56 -0.36 11.88 -0.55
CA LEU A 56 0.67 12.91 -0.68
C LEU A 56 0.32 13.95 -1.76
N ILE A 57 -0.12 13.50 -2.95
CA ILE A 57 -0.46 14.35 -4.09
C ILE A 57 -1.64 15.27 -3.75
N ASP A 58 -2.65 14.73 -3.07
CA ASP A 58 -3.87 15.44 -2.68
C ASP A 58 -3.70 16.24 -1.37
N ALA A 59 -2.51 16.21 -0.77
CA ALA A 59 -2.23 16.79 0.55
C ALA A 59 -3.25 16.36 1.63
N ALA A 60 -3.68 15.10 1.59
CA ALA A 60 -4.66 14.56 2.52
C ALA A 60 -4.00 14.21 3.86
N ASP A 61 -4.34 14.93 4.93
CA ASP A 61 -3.78 14.69 6.26
C ASP A 61 -4.18 13.33 6.86
N THR A 62 -5.27 12.72 6.40
CA THR A 62 -5.84 11.50 6.99
C THR A 62 -6.31 10.47 5.96
N ARG A 63 -6.19 9.20 6.33
CA ARG A 63 -6.66 8.03 5.59
C ARG A 63 -7.36 7.06 6.53
N ARG A 64 -8.65 6.77 6.24
CA ARG A 64 -9.49 5.85 7.03
C ARG A 64 -9.48 6.18 8.54
N GLY A 65 -9.56 7.47 8.87
CA GLY A 65 -9.54 7.96 10.25
C GLY A 65 -8.17 7.98 10.94
N ASN A 66 -7.10 7.55 10.27
CA ASN A 66 -5.73 7.61 10.78
C ASN A 66 -4.92 8.68 10.04
N PRO A 67 -3.84 9.24 10.61
CA PRO A 67 -2.97 10.15 9.88
C PRO A 67 -2.36 9.47 8.64
N ALA A 68 -2.29 10.20 7.52
CA ALA A 68 -1.65 9.70 6.29
C ALA A 68 -0.15 9.46 6.47
N ALA A 69 0.46 8.66 5.58
CA ALA A 69 1.87 8.27 5.67
C ALA A 69 2.81 9.48 5.88
N HIS A 70 2.66 10.54 5.09
CA HIS A 70 3.54 11.70 5.16
C HIS A 70 3.43 12.43 6.50
N LYS A 71 2.23 12.56 7.07
CA LYS A 71 2.01 13.12 8.42
C LYS A 71 2.61 12.25 9.52
N ARG A 72 2.58 10.93 9.35
CA ARG A 72 3.20 10.00 10.31
C ARG A 72 4.72 10.07 10.28
N TYR A 73 5.31 10.21 9.09
CA TYR A 73 6.75 10.40 8.94
C TYR A 73 7.20 11.78 9.43
N GLU A 74 6.42 12.84 9.20
CA GLU A 74 6.63 14.16 9.81
C GLU A 74 6.69 14.07 11.35
N ALA A 75 5.67 13.45 11.95
CA ALA A 75 5.60 13.28 13.40
C ALA A 75 6.77 12.44 13.93
N LEU A 76 7.18 11.39 13.20
CA LEU A 76 8.34 10.57 13.54
C LEU A 76 9.64 11.40 13.49
N HIS A 77 9.83 12.23 12.46
CA HIS A 77 10.99 13.10 12.31
C HIS A 77 11.08 14.12 13.45
N ALA A 78 9.96 14.80 13.74
CA ALA A 78 9.87 15.75 14.84
C ALA A 78 10.17 15.10 16.20
N LYS A 79 9.59 13.92 16.47
CA LYS A 79 9.85 13.15 17.69
C LYS A 79 11.31 12.78 17.86
N ARG A 80 12.01 12.49 16.75
CA ARG A 80 13.44 12.17 16.74
C ARG A 80 14.34 13.39 16.79
N ARG A 81 13.78 14.62 16.77
CA ARG A 81 14.53 15.87 16.61
C ARG A 81 15.49 15.80 15.43
N GLY A 82 14.98 15.26 14.31
CA GLY A 82 15.75 15.16 13.08
C GLY A 82 16.19 16.53 12.57
N ARG A 83 17.20 16.53 11.69
CA ARG A 83 17.69 17.75 11.03
C ARG A 83 16.87 18.02 9.78
N GLY A 84 16.54 19.30 9.56
CA GLY A 84 15.84 19.76 8.36
C GLY A 84 14.32 19.85 8.54
N SER A 85 13.62 19.98 7.41
CA SER A 85 12.16 20.08 7.36
C SER A 85 11.53 18.71 7.63
N ALA A 86 10.67 18.64 8.65
CA ALA A 86 9.89 17.44 8.93
C ALA A 86 8.93 17.12 7.77
N THR A 87 8.36 18.15 7.13
CA THR A 87 7.46 18.02 5.98
C THR A 87 8.16 17.42 4.77
N ASP A 88 9.35 17.91 4.45
CA ASP A 88 10.12 17.39 3.30
C ASP A 88 10.53 15.93 3.56
N PHE A 89 10.91 15.62 4.80
CA PHE A 89 11.17 14.24 5.21
C PHE A 89 9.93 13.36 5.08
N GLY A 90 8.77 13.86 5.52
CA GLY A 90 7.50 13.15 5.44
C GLY A 90 7.07 12.84 4.00
N ALA A 91 7.19 13.83 3.13
CA ALA A 91 6.94 13.68 1.69
C ALA A 91 7.90 12.66 1.06
N SER A 92 9.20 12.85 1.23
CA SER A 92 10.23 11.98 0.64
C SER A 92 10.11 10.53 1.12
N ALA A 93 9.88 10.31 2.41
CA ALA A 93 9.68 8.98 2.97
C ALA A 93 8.40 8.31 2.45
N SER A 94 7.35 9.08 2.16
CA SER A 94 6.09 8.56 1.61
C SER A 94 6.23 8.18 0.14
N VAL A 95 6.95 8.96 -0.66
CA VAL A 95 7.30 8.59 -2.04
C VAL A 95 8.00 7.23 -2.05
N LEU A 96 9.07 7.10 -1.25
CA LEU A 96 9.83 5.84 -1.16
C LEU A 96 9.00 4.67 -0.63
N LEU A 97 8.08 4.90 0.31
CA LEU A 97 7.16 3.86 0.78
C LEU A 97 6.23 3.41 -0.34
N GLY A 98 5.64 4.34 -1.09
CA GLY A 98 4.78 4.02 -2.23
C GLY A 98 5.53 3.25 -3.31
N ASP A 99 6.76 3.66 -3.63
CA ASP A 99 7.61 2.98 -4.62
C ASP A 99 7.99 1.56 -4.18
N MET A 100 8.34 1.38 -2.89
CA MET A 100 8.65 0.06 -2.34
C MET A 100 7.43 -0.87 -2.39
N LEU A 101 6.22 -0.37 -2.10
CA LEU A 101 4.99 -1.16 -2.21
C LEU A 101 4.69 -1.54 -3.67
N LEU A 102 4.96 -0.65 -4.62
CA LEU A 102 4.82 -0.93 -6.05
C LEU A 102 5.81 -2.01 -6.49
N MET A 103 7.08 -1.90 -6.11
CA MET A 103 8.10 -2.89 -6.44
C MET A 103 7.79 -4.26 -5.84
N TRP A 104 7.31 -4.31 -4.59
CA TRP A 104 6.85 -5.57 -4.00
C TRP A 104 5.61 -6.14 -4.67
N SER A 105 4.70 -5.29 -5.16
CA SER A 105 3.58 -5.76 -5.99
C SER A 105 4.08 -6.44 -7.26
N ALA A 106 5.04 -5.83 -7.97
CA ALA A 106 5.59 -6.40 -9.19
C ALA A 106 6.30 -7.73 -8.91
N GLU A 107 7.19 -7.76 -7.91
CA GLU A 107 7.90 -8.96 -7.49
C GLU A 107 6.94 -10.09 -7.06
N MET A 108 5.84 -9.75 -6.38
CA MET A 108 4.84 -10.73 -5.99
C MET A 108 4.02 -11.24 -7.18
N PHE A 109 3.79 -10.40 -8.20
CA PHE A 109 3.07 -10.79 -9.41
C PHE A 109 3.90 -11.71 -10.31
N ASP A 110 5.22 -11.50 -10.39
CA ASP A 110 6.12 -12.20 -11.32
C ASP A 110 6.63 -13.57 -10.83
N ARG A 111 6.36 -13.91 -9.55
CA ARG A 111 6.76 -15.19 -8.93
C ARG A 111 5.68 -16.26 -9.08
#